data_AF-A0A6L5YW12-F1
#
_entry.id   AF-A0A6L5YW12-F1
#
_cell.length_a   1.000
_cell.length_b   1.000
_cell.length_c   1.000
_cell.angle_alpha   90.00
_cell.angle_beta   90.00
_cell.angle_gamma   90.00
#
_symmetry.space_group_name_H-M   'P 1'
#
loop_
_entity.id
_entity.type
_entity.pdbx_description
1 polymer ?
#
loop_
_entity_poly.entity_id
_entity_poly.type
_entity_poly.pdbx_seq_one_letter_code
_entity_poly.pdbx_strand_id
1 'polypeptide(L)'
;MKKRIIVGATGASGIPILTKCLELIKENPDFETHLIVPCSMKTAAGIHCGYTDNLILRAADVTLKEQRTLVLAARETTLSSIYLRNLYELSLIPGVRIIPPMMTFYHKPENLDEMIYHIAAKLIEPFGIEAKEYRRWNGLSQ
;
A
#
# COMPACT_ATOMS: atom_id res chain seq x y z
N MET A 1 15.61 14.59 -12.30
CA MET A 1 14.18 14.67 -12.64
C MET A 1 13.41 13.98 -11.52
N LYS A 2 12.31 14.55 -11.00
CA LYS A 2 11.58 13.94 -9.87
C LYS A 2 10.88 12.64 -10.30
N LYS A 3 10.84 11.66 -9.41
CA LYS A 3 10.06 10.42 -9.54
C LYS A 3 8.57 10.72 -9.28
N ARG A 4 7.66 9.90 -9.80
CA ARG A 4 6.19 10.08 -9.68
C ARG A 4 5.52 8.79 -9.20
N ILE A 5 4.46 8.91 -8.40
CA ILE A 5 3.66 7.80 -7.83
C ILE A 5 2.15 8.08 -8.07
N ILE A 6 1.23 7.08 -8.04
CA ILE A 6 -0.21 7.25 -8.43
C ILE A 6 -1.26 6.73 -7.40
N VAL A 7 -2.44 7.36 -7.44
CA VAL A 7 -3.48 7.47 -6.40
C VAL A 7 -4.49 6.36 -6.41
N GLY A 8 -5.01 6.11 -5.21
CA GLY A 8 -6.34 5.60 -5.01
C GLY A 8 -6.65 5.48 -3.53
N ALA A 9 -7.22 6.52 -2.93
CA ALA A 9 -8.03 6.30 -1.74
C ALA A 9 -9.31 5.58 -2.19
N THR A 10 -9.67 4.48 -1.55
CA THR A 10 -10.91 3.75 -1.84
C THR A 10 -11.70 3.52 -0.56
N GLY A 11 -12.97 3.08 -0.65
CA GLY A 11 -13.89 2.96 0.48
C GLY A 11 -13.59 1.85 1.51
N ALA A 12 -12.32 1.48 1.69
CA ALA A 12 -11.88 0.63 2.80
C ALA A 12 -11.54 1.48 4.03
N SER A 13 -11.67 0.90 5.22
CA SER A 13 -11.20 1.55 6.45
C SER A 13 -9.67 1.65 6.47
N GLY A 14 -9.12 2.74 7.03
CA GLY A 14 -7.69 2.99 7.12
C GLY A 14 -7.19 4.36 6.63
N ILE A 15 -8.07 5.36 6.48
CA ILE A 15 -7.70 6.73 6.03
C ILE A 15 -6.50 7.35 6.80
N PRO A 16 -6.35 7.21 8.14
CA PRO A 16 -5.17 7.73 8.83
C PRO A 16 -3.82 7.18 8.30
N ILE A 17 -3.82 5.95 7.78
CA ILE A 17 -2.64 5.32 7.16
C ILE A 17 -2.29 6.03 5.85
N LEU A 18 -3.30 6.34 5.01
CA LEU A 18 -3.09 7.15 3.81
C LEU A 18 -2.50 8.52 4.16
N THR A 19 -3.07 9.22 5.14
CA THR A 19 -2.57 10.53 5.57
C THR A 19 -1.10 10.44 5.99
N LYS A 20 -0.73 9.45 6.80
CA LYS A 20 0.65 9.23 7.22
C LYS A 20 1.59 8.86 6.06
N CYS A 21 1.13 8.07 5.08
CA CYS A 21 1.90 7.85 3.85
C CYS A 21 2.14 9.15 3.07
N LEU A 22 1.13 10.03 2.95
CA LEU A 22 1.27 11.31 2.25
C LEU A 22 2.26 12.25 2.96
N GLU A 23 2.25 12.27 4.30
CA GLU A 23 3.24 12.99 5.11
C GLU A 23 4.66 12.48 4.86
N LEU A 24 4.89 11.16 4.98
CA LEU A 24 6.20 10.55 4.77
C LEU A 24 6.74 10.77 3.35
N ILE A 25 5.89 10.74 2.33
CA ILE A 25 6.33 10.99 0.95
C ILE A 25 6.59 12.50 0.72
N LYS A 26 5.83 13.40 1.38
CA LYS A 26 6.09 14.85 1.32
C LYS A 26 7.46 15.24 1.90
N GLU A 27 7.97 14.50 2.88
CA GLU A 27 9.33 14.66 3.41
C GLU A 27 10.43 14.28 2.40
N ASN A 28 10.09 13.60 1.31
CA ASN A 28 11.01 13.10 0.29
C ASN A 28 10.87 13.94 -1.01
N PRO A 29 11.64 15.03 -1.17
CA PRO A 29 11.40 16.04 -2.21
C PRO A 29 11.59 15.53 -3.65
N ASP A 30 12.21 14.37 -3.83
CA ASP A 30 12.42 13.72 -5.12
C ASP A 30 11.16 13.03 -5.68
N PHE A 31 10.07 12.92 -4.92
CA PHE A 31 8.85 12.23 -5.31
C PHE A 31 7.65 13.18 -5.46
N GLU A 32 6.85 12.96 -6.50
CA GLU A 32 5.56 13.61 -6.73
C GLU A 32 4.46 12.58 -6.47
N THR A 33 3.72 12.80 -5.37
CA THR A 33 2.96 11.74 -4.70
C THR A 33 1.56 11.56 -5.22
N HIS A 34 1.21 10.30 -5.43
CA HIS A 34 -0.07 9.79 -5.00
C HIS A 34 0.07 8.28 -4.67
N LEU A 35 -0.87 7.63 -3.97
CA LEU A 35 -0.74 6.20 -3.57
C LEU A 35 -2.10 5.46 -3.49
N ILE A 36 -2.18 4.14 -3.78
CA ILE A 36 -3.40 3.30 -3.56
C ILE A 36 -3.45 2.73 -2.14
N VAL A 37 -3.85 3.57 -1.18
CA VAL A 37 -4.10 3.21 0.22
C VAL A 37 -5.35 3.96 0.70
N PRO A 38 -6.28 3.33 1.44
CA PRO A 38 -6.51 1.89 1.57
C PRO A 38 -7.21 1.31 0.31
N CYS A 39 -7.03 0.01 0.06
CA CYS A 39 -7.61 -0.70 -1.09
C CYS A 39 -8.77 -1.63 -0.66
N SER A 40 -9.96 -1.35 -1.18
CA SER A 40 -11.18 -2.17 -0.98
C SER A 40 -11.20 -3.41 -1.86
N MET A 41 -11.93 -4.45 -1.46
CA MET A 41 -12.06 -5.67 -2.26
C MET A 41 -12.79 -5.45 -3.60
N LYS A 42 -13.68 -4.44 -3.69
CA LYS A 42 -14.23 -3.97 -4.98
C LYS A 42 -13.10 -3.51 -5.91
N THR A 43 -12.19 -2.68 -5.41
CA THR A 43 -11.07 -2.15 -6.19
C THR A 43 -10.10 -3.26 -6.58
N ALA A 44 -9.72 -4.14 -5.65
CA ALA A 44 -8.87 -5.29 -5.94
C ALA A 44 -9.48 -6.20 -7.02
N ALA A 45 -10.79 -6.46 -6.97
CA ALA A 45 -11.51 -7.20 -8.00
C ALA A 45 -11.47 -6.48 -9.37
N GLY A 46 -11.73 -5.17 -9.40
CA GLY A 46 -11.69 -4.35 -10.62
C GLY A 46 -10.32 -4.29 -11.29
N ILE A 47 -9.25 -4.24 -10.50
CA ILE A 47 -7.86 -4.33 -11.00
C ILE A 47 -7.60 -5.74 -11.55
N HIS A 48 -7.96 -6.79 -10.79
CA HIS A 48 -7.77 -8.18 -11.19
C HIS A 48 -8.48 -8.55 -12.51
N CYS A 49 -9.70 -8.07 -12.74
CA CYS A 49 -10.42 -8.33 -13.99
C CYS A 49 -10.14 -7.33 -15.12
N GLY A 50 -9.27 -6.34 -14.91
CA GLY A 50 -8.96 -5.30 -15.91
C GLY A 50 -10.12 -4.35 -16.24
N TYR A 51 -11.13 -4.23 -15.37
CA TYR A 51 -12.32 -3.43 -15.63
C TYR A 51 -12.08 -1.96 -15.25
N THR A 52 -11.58 -1.16 -16.19
CA THR A 52 -11.12 0.21 -15.94
C THR A 52 -12.25 1.27 -15.95
N ASP A 53 -13.30 1.09 -15.15
CA ASP A 53 -14.49 1.98 -15.15
C ASP A 53 -14.28 3.38 -14.55
N ASN A 54 -13.15 3.61 -13.89
CA ASN A 54 -12.82 4.88 -13.24
C ASN A 54 -11.30 5.14 -13.26
N LEU A 55 -10.90 6.35 -12.88
CA LEU A 55 -9.50 6.80 -12.92
C LEU A 55 -8.55 5.95 -12.04
N ILE A 56 -8.99 5.45 -10.88
CA ILE A 56 -8.16 4.61 -9.99
C ILE A 56 -7.89 3.26 -10.68
N LEU A 57 -8.92 2.62 -11.21
CA LEU A 57 -8.77 1.34 -11.91
C LEU A 57 -7.96 1.49 -13.20
N ARG A 58 -8.19 2.56 -13.97
CA ARG A 58 -7.40 2.85 -15.18
C ARG A 58 -5.94 3.19 -14.86
N ALA A 59 -5.67 3.90 -13.77
CA ALA A 59 -4.31 4.18 -13.32
C ALA A 59 -3.58 2.92 -12.87
N ALA A 60 -4.26 2.02 -12.15
CA ALA A 60 -3.71 0.72 -11.76
C ALA A 60 -3.40 -0.15 -12.99
N ASP A 61 -4.33 -0.27 -13.94
CA ASP A 61 -4.14 -0.97 -15.22
C ASP A 61 -2.95 -0.41 -16.03
N VAL A 62 -2.83 0.92 -16.14
CA VAL A 62 -1.65 1.57 -16.75
C VAL A 62 -0.37 1.29 -15.94
N THR A 63 -0.44 1.18 -14.62
CA THR A 63 0.73 0.84 -13.78
C THR A 63 1.20 -0.60 -14.04
N LEU A 64 0.25 -1.53 -14.18
CA LEU A 64 0.53 -2.95 -14.49
C LEU A 64 1.13 -3.13 -15.89
N LYS A 65 0.51 -2.56 -16.94
CA LYS A 65 0.99 -2.74 -18.33
C LYS A 65 2.37 -2.11 -18.56
N GLU A 66 2.72 -1.08 -17.78
CA GLU A 66 4.02 -0.40 -17.81
C GLU A 66 5.06 -1.04 -16.88
N GLN A 67 4.73 -2.18 -16.24
CA GLN A 67 5.59 -2.91 -15.31
C GLN A 67 6.13 -2.05 -14.15
N ARG A 68 5.30 -1.13 -13.64
CA ARG A 68 5.64 -0.22 -12.53
C ARG A 68 5.18 -0.79 -11.19
N THR A 69 5.82 -0.37 -10.10
CA THR A 69 5.43 -0.78 -8.74
C THR A 69 3.99 -0.40 -8.43
N LEU A 70 3.17 -1.38 -8.05
CA LEU A 70 1.79 -1.21 -7.60
C LEU A 70 1.65 -1.77 -6.17
N VAL A 71 1.47 -0.89 -5.19
CA VAL A 71 1.18 -1.30 -3.80
C VAL A 71 -0.33 -1.29 -3.56
N LEU A 72 -0.87 -2.38 -3.02
CA LEU A 72 -2.28 -2.51 -2.67
C LEU A 72 -2.42 -2.78 -1.16
N ALA A 73 -2.88 -1.76 -0.41
CA ALA A 73 -3.25 -1.91 0.99
C ALA A 73 -4.62 -2.59 1.15
N ALA A 74 -4.69 -3.86 0.78
CA ALA A 74 -5.88 -4.71 0.85
C ALA A 74 -6.38 -4.83 2.30
N ARG A 75 -7.47 -4.13 2.64
CA ARG A 75 -8.07 -4.17 3.99
C ARG A 75 -9.44 -4.80 3.94
N GLU A 76 -9.54 -6.04 4.42
CA GLU A 76 -10.81 -6.72 4.67
C GLU A 76 -10.64 -7.82 5.75
N THR A 77 -11.70 -8.14 6.48
CA THR A 77 -11.78 -9.35 7.32
C THR A 77 -13.25 -9.73 7.60
N THR A 78 -13.68 -10.98 7.44
CA THR A 78 -12.93 -12.18 6.98
C THR A 78 -12.71 -12.20 5.47
N LEU A 79 -11.70 -12.95 5.01
CA LEU A 79 -11.41 -13.10 3.58
C LEU A 79 -12.15 -14.30 2.97
N SER A 80 -13.02 -14.02 2.01
CA SER A 80 -13.66 -15.06 1.17
C SER A 80 -12.67 -15.64 0.15
N SER A 81 -13.00 -16.81 -0.42
CA SER A 81 -12.23 -17.40 -1.53
C SER A 81 -12.13 -16.48 -2.76
N ILE A 82 -13.14 -15.64 -3.00
CA ILE A 82 -13.12 -14.62 -4.08
C ILE A 82 -12.03 -13.58 -3.81
N TYR A 83 -11.94 -13.08 -2.57
CA TYR A 83 -10.94 -12.08 -2.19
C TYR A 83 -9.54 -12.68 -2.23
N LEU A 84 -9.36 -13.88 -1.67
CA LEU A 84 -8.08 -14.60 -1.69
C LEU A 84 -7.60 -14.87 -3.11
N ARG A 85 -8.48 -15.32 -4.02
CA ARG A 85 -8.14 -15.54 -5.43
C ARG A 85 -7.68 -14.25 -6.10
N ASN A 86 -8.46 -13.18 -6.02
CA ASN A 86 -8.11 -11.90 -6.66
C ASN A 86 -6.76 -11.37 -6.17
N LEU A 87 -6.49 -11.45 -4.86
CA LEU A 87 -5.22 -11.02 -4.27
C LEU A 87 -4.05 -11.93 -4.64
N TYR A 88 -4.27 -13.25 -4.73
CA TYR A 88 -3.27 -14.22 -5.16
C TYR A 88 -2.85 -13.98 -6.62
N GLU A 89 -3.81 -13.93 -7.55
CA GLU A 89 -3.55 -13.74 -8.99
C GLU A 89 -2.82 -12.40 -9.23
N LEU A 90 -3.23 -11.33 -8.54
CA LEU A 90 -2.52 -10.05 -8.57
C LEU A 90 -1.10 -10.12 -8.02
N SER A 91 -0.84 -10.92 -6.98
CA SER A 91 0.48 -11.08 -6.37
C SER A 91 1.50 -11.82 -7.26
N LEU A 92 1.04 -12.53 -8.29
CA LEU A 92 1.91 -13.17 -9.28
C LEU A 92 2.49 -12.18 -10.30
N ILE A 93 1.91 -10.97 -10.41
CA ILE A 93 2.35 -9.97 -11.40
C ILE A 93 3.60 -9.23 -10.89
N PRO A 94 4.71 -9.18 -11.66
CA PRO A 94 5.91 -8.44 -11.28
C PRO A 94 5.63 -6.98 -10.93
N GLY A 95 6.20 -6.51 -9.82
CA GLY A 95 6.00 -5.14 -9.31
C GLY A 95 4.75 -4.95 -8.45
N VAL A 96 3.81 -5.89 -8.40
CA VAL A 96 2.66 -5.83 -7.50
C VAL A 96 3.04 -6.25 -6.09
N ARG A 97 2.62 -5.48 -5.08
CA ARG A 97 2.85 -5.75 -3.66
C ARG A 97 1.53 -5.65 -2.90
N ILE A 98 0.99 -6.81 -2.51
CA ILE A 98 -0.15 -6.88 -1.58
C ILE A 98 0.40 -6.67 -0.17
N ILE A 99 0.03 -5.56 0.48
CA ILE A 99 0.49 -5.22 1.84
C ILE A 99 -0.75 -4.92 2.69
N PRO A 100 -1.41 -5.94 3.26
CA PRO A 100 -2.57 -5.73 4.13
C PRO A 100 -2.15 -4.88 5.34
N PRO A 101 -2.95 -3.88 5.77
CA PRO A 101 -2.59 -2.99 6.87
C PRO A 101 -2.76 -3.67 8.25
N MET A 102 -1.92 -4.68 8.49
CA MET A 102 -1.88 -5.46 9.72
C MET A 102 -1.05 -4.75 10.78
N MET A 103 -1.60 -4.64 11.99
CA MET A 103 -0.91 -4.04 13.13
C MET A 103 0.33 -4.86 13.48
N THR A 104 1.45 -4.18 13.73
CA THR A 104 2.71 -4.82 14.11
C THR A 104 2.99 -4.57 15.59
N PHE A 105 3.30 -5.63 16.34
CA PHE A 105 3.48 -5.55 17.80
C PHE A 105 4.92 -5.75 18.27
N TYR A 106 5.82 -6.29 17.42
CA TYR A 106 7.19 -6.63 17.84
C TYR A 106 8.04 -5.41 18.28
N HIS A 107 7.70 -4.21 17.81
CA HIS A 107 8.39 -2.97 18.16
C HIS A 107 7.85 -2.31 19.43
N LYS A 108 6.92 -2.98 20.15
CA LYS A 108 6.25 -2.53 21.39
C LYS A 108 5.69 -1.10 21.26
N PRO A 109 4.75 -0.87 20.33
CA PRO A 109 4.17 0.47 20.14
C PRO A 109 3.49 0.97 21.41
N GLU A 110 3.77 2.21 21.78
CA GLU A 110 3.16 2.87 22.96
C GLU A 110 1.80 3.49 22.64
N ASN A 111 1.53 3.77 21.37
CA ASN A 111 0.32 4.46 20.92
C ASN A 111 -0.08 4.05 19.49
N LEU A 112 -1.28 4.49 19.06
CA LEU A 112 -1.82 4.18 17.74
C LEU A 112 -1.03 4.83 16.60
N ASP A 113 -0.44 6.00 16.82
CA ASP A 113 0.31 6.74 15.79
C ASP A 113 1.62 6.04 15.43
N GLU A 114 2.33 5.43 16.39
CA GLU A 114 3.49 4.56 16.11
C GLU A 114 3.09 3.35 15.24
N MET A 115 1.94 2.74 15.50
CA MET A 115 1.43 1.62 14.70
C MET A 115 1.06 2.06 13.28
N ILE A 116 0.42 3.23 13.13
CA ILE A 116 0.08 3.86 11.84
C ILE A 116 1.35 4.22 11.08
N TYR A 117 2.35 4.83 11.74
CA TYR A 117 3.66 5.15 11.16
C TYR A 117 4.34 3.89 10.61
N HIS A 118 4.41 2.83 11.43
CA HIS A 118 5.10 1.61 11.05
C HIS A 118 4.46 0.90 9.85
N ILE A 119 3.13 0.91 9.72
CA ILE A 119 2.47 0.36 8.52
C ILE A 119 2.58 1.30 7.31
N ALA A 120 2.52 2.63 7.52
CA ALA A 120 2.73 3.61 6.46
C ALA A 120 4.14 3.52 5.86
N ALA A 121 5.17 3.33 6.69
CA ALA A 121 6.55 3.08 6.26
C ALA A 121 6.67 1.81 5.39
N LYS A 122 6.03 0.70 5.78
CA LYS A 122 5.98 -0.53 4.97
C LYS A 122 5.26 -0.35 3.63
N LEU A 123 4.29 0.54 3.56
CA LEU A 123 3.54 0.82 2.33
C LEU A 123 4.33 1.66 1.32
N ILE A 124 5.30 2.46 1.77
CA ILE A 124 6.14 3.31 0.91
C ILE A 124 7.53 2.70 0.59
N GLU A 125 8.01 1.76 1.41
CA GLU A 125 9.25 1.00 1.18
C GLU A 125 9.39 0.44 -0.26
N PRO A 126 8.35 -0.12 -0.91
CA PRO A 126 8.45 -0.64 -2.29
C PRO A 126 8.78 0.39 -3.38
N PHE A 127 8.65 1.70 -3.09
CA PHE A 127 9.03 2.78 -4.00
C PHE A 127 10.47 3.26 -3.77
N GLY A 128 11.21 2.64 -2.85
CA GLY A 128 12.55 3.06 -2.43
C GLY A 128 12.53 4.33 -1.58
N ILE A 129 11.51 4.48 -0.72
CA ILE A 129 11.39 5.60 0.21
C ILE A 129 11.70 5.09 1.62
N GLU A 130 12.70 5.68 2.25
CA GLU A 130 13.12 5.34 3.62
C GLU A 130 12.43 6.27 4.63
N ALA A 131 11.60 5.69 5.50
CA ALA A 131 11.00 6.41 6.63
C ALA A 131 11.98 6.40 7.82
N LYS A 132 12.44 7.58 8.24
CA LYS A 132 13.55 7.77 9.19
C LYS A 132 13.39 7.03 10.53
N GLU A 133 12.17 6.94 11.04
CA GLU A 133 11.87 6.37 12.36
C GLU A 133 11.35 4.92 12.26
N TYR A 134 11.42 4.31 11.07
CA TYR A 134 10.94 2.95 10.85
C TYR A 134 11.84 1.91 11.53
N ARG A 135 11.36 1.39 12.67
CA ARG A 135 12.01 0.33 13.45
C ARG A 135 11.95 -1.02 12.70
N ARG A 136 12.88 -1.25 11.77
CA ARG A 136 13.08 -2.55 11.12
C ARG A 136 13.45 -3.61 12.17
N TRP A 137 12.93 -4.83 12.00
CA TRP A 137 13.26 -5.95 12.88
C TRP A 137 14.71 -6.40 12.68
N ASN A 138 15.51 -6.33 13.75
CA ASN A 138 16.94 -6.68 13.76
C ASN A 138 17.23 -7.97 14.56
N GLY A 139 16.20 -8.78 14.85
CA GLY A 139 16.29 -9.93 15.74
C GLY A 139 15.96 -9.57 17.20
N LEU A 140 15.96 -10.59 18.06
CA LEU A 140 15.94 -10.40 19.50
C LEU A 140 17.35 -9.99 19.95
N SER A 141 17.46 -8.93 20.74
CA SER A 141 18.66 -8.67 21.54
C SER A 141 18.89 -9.86 22.48
N GLN A 142 20.06 -10.49 22.39
CA GLN A 142 20.53 -11.43 23.42
C GLN A 142 20.89 -10.68 24.71
#